data_AF-A0A928L6Q2-F1
#
_entry.id   AF-A0A928L6Q2-F1
#
_cell.length_a   1.000
_cell.length_b   1.000
_cell.length_c   1.000
_cell.angle_alpha   90.00
_cell.angle_beta   90.00
_cell.angle_gamma   90.00
#
_symmetry.space_group_name_H-M   'P 1'
#
loop_
_entity.id
_entity.type
_entity.pdbx_description
1 polymer ?
#
loop_
_entity_poly.entity_id
_entity_poly.type
_entity_poly.pdbx_seq_one_letter_code
_entity_poly.pdbx_strand_id
1 'polypeptide(L)'
;MLYHGFYINILPLKNIQREKKDGTVTECDGFQIEIFSDSSKEILLDSFTAAVGFEILKNDISDAEEFARDVVEVEEKKYLKMM
;
A
#
# COMPACT_ATOMS: atom_id res chain seq x y z
N MET A 1 -9.12 -3.29 -5.62
CA MET A 1 -9.86 -2.32 -6.45
C MET A 1 -9.10 -2.07 -7.75
N LEU A 2 -9.78 -1.63 -8.81
CA LEU A 2 -9.12 -1.18 -10.04
C LEU A 2 -8.92 0.34 -9.98
N TYR A 3 -7.70 0.81 -10.28
CA TYR A 3 -7.36 2.23 -10.31
C TYR A 3 -6.31 2.49 -11.40
N HIS A 4 -6.58 3.44 -12.30
CA HIS A 4 -5.65 3.79 -13.39
C HIS A 4 -5.16 2.60 -14.25
N GLY A 5 -5.99 1.55 -14.39
CA GLY A 5 -5.64 0.33 -15.12
C GLY A 5 -4.88 -0.71 -14.28
N PHE A 6 -4.42 -0.37 -13.08
CA PHE A 6 -3.79 -1.29 -12.15
C PHE A 6 -4.81 -1.98 -11.26
N TYR A 7 -4.51 -3.20 -10.83
CA TYR A 7 -5.27 -3.88 -9.79
C TYR A 7 -4.56 -3.75 -8.44
N ILE A 8 -5.23 -3.12 -7.49
CA ILE A 8 -4.73 -2.89 -6.13
C ILE A 8 -5.38 -3.92 -5.20
N ASN A 9 -4.57 -4.76 -4.56
CA ASN A 9 -5.00 -5.69 -3.53
C ASN A 9 -4.64 -5.13 -2.15
N ILE A 10 -5.63 -4.98 -1.27
CA ILE A 10 -5.44 -4.46 0.08
C ILE A 10 -5.87 -5.53 1.08
N LEU A 11 -4.97 -5.93 1.96
CA LEU A 11 -5.17 -7.00 2.92
C LEU A 11 -4.84 -6.50 4.33
N PRO A 12 -5.68 -6.74 5.34
CA PRO A 12 -5.36 -6.36 6.71
C PRO A 12 -4.10 -7.09 7.16
N LEU A 13 -3.17 -6.35 7.79
CA LEU A 13 -1.90 -6.86 8.26
C LEU A 13 -1.63 -6.33 9.67
N LYS A 14 -1.08 -7.20 10.52
CA LYS A 14 -0.70 -6.87 11.91
C LYS A 14 0.81 -6.94 12.07
N ASN A 15 1.30 -6.37 13.16
CA ASN A 15 2.71 -6.37 13.54
C ASN A 15 3.62 -5.72 12.49
N ILE A 16 3.11 -4.67 11.82
CA ILE A 16 3.90 -3.86 10.89
C ILE A 16 4.88 -3.03 11.71
N GLN A 17 6.18 -3.22 11.48
CA GLN A 17 7.20 -2.47 12.20
C GLN A 17 7.38 -1.08 11.59
N ARG A 18 7.35 -0.05 12.45
CA ARG A 18 7.66 1.33 12.09
C ARG A 18 8.56 1.98 13.14
N GLU A 19 9.55 2.71 12.65
CA GLU A 19 10.45 3.50 13.50
C GLU A 19 9.82 4.87 13.78
N LYS A 20 9.70 5.21 15.05
CA LYS A 20 9.28 6.55 15.49
C LYS A 20 10.44 7.53 15.36
N LYS A 21 10.14 8.82 15.46
CA LYS A 21 11.15 9.90 15.42
C LYS A 21 12.23 9.79 16.50
N ASP A 22 11.95 9.09 17.60
CA ASP A 22 12.91 8.84 18.69
C ASP A 22 13.78 7.59 18.47
N GLY A 23 13.66 6.93 17.31
CA GLY A 23 14.40 5.70 16.96
C GLY A 23 13.80 4.42 17.55
N THR A 24 12.68 4.50 18.28
CA THR A 24 12.02 3.30 18.81
C THR A 24 11.18 2.64 17.73
N VAL A 25 11.27 1.31 17.66
CA VAL A 25 10.43 0.51 16.75
C VAL A 25 9.16 0.11 17.48
N THR A 26 8.01 0.36 16.84
CA THR A 26 6.70 -0.06 17.32
C THR A 26 6.07 -1.00 16.30
N GLU A 27 5.25 -1.92 16.80
CA GLU A 27 4.38 -2.76 15.99
C GLU A 27 3.03 -2.08 15.83
N CYS A 28 2.57 -1.97 14.60
CA CYS A 28 1.30 -1.34 14.22
C CYS A 28 0.39 -2.35 13.53
N ASP A 29 -0.91 -2.14 13.68
CA ASP A 29 -1.89 -2.67 12.73
C ASP A 29 -1.92 -1.82 11.46
N GLY A 30 -2.47 -2.37 10.39
CA GLY A 30 -2.69 -1.67 9.14
C GLY A 30 -2.96 -2.63 8.00
N PHE A 31 -2.35 -2.38 6.84
CA PHE A 31 -2.62 -3.14 5.62
C PHE A 31 -1.35 -3.44 4.82
N GLN A 32 -1.33 -4.63 4.19
CA GLN A 32 -0.49 -4.94 3.05
C GLN A 32 -1.20 -4.42 1.79
N ILE A 33 -0.47 -3.72 0.94
CA ILE A 33 -0.95 -3.19 -0.33
C ILE A 33 -0.06 -3.76 -1.43
N GLU A 34 -0.69 -4.38 -2.41
CA GLU A 34 -0.03 -4.99 -3.57
C GLU A 34 -0.60 -4.38 -4.85
N ILE A 35 0.28 -3.96 -5.75
CA ILE A 35 -0.08 -3.36 -7.03
C ILE A 35 0.25 -4.37 -8.13
N PHE A 36 -0.77 -4.77 -8.89
CA PHE A 36 -0.66 -5.70 -10.02
C PHE A 36 -0.93 -4.99 -11.33
N SER A 37 -0.39 -5.54 -12.43
CA SER A 37 -0.64 -5.01 -13.78
C SER A 37 -2.12 -4.96 -14.14
N ASP A 38 -2.86 -5.97 -13.69
CA ASP A 38 -4.28 -6.14 -13.96
C ASP A 38 -4.91 -7.13 -12.95
N SER A 39 -6.20 -7.39 -13.11
CA SER A 39 -6.98 -8.23 -12.19
C SER A 39 -6.63 -9.72 -12.18
N SER A 40 -5.83 -10.22 -13.13
CA SER A 40 -5.33 -11.60 -13.12
C SER A 40 -4.36 -11.85 -11.97
N LYS A 41 -3.74 -10.78 -11.43
CA LYS A 41 -2.73 -10.83 -10.37
C LYS A 41 -1.48 -11.65 -10.75
N GLU A 42 -1.18 -11.81 -12.03
CA GLU A 42 0.00 -12.55 -12.49
C GLU A 42 1.29 -11.75 -12.36
N ILE A 43 1.25 -10.45 -12.65
CA ILE A 43 2.41 -9.55 -12.61
C ILE A 43 2.26 -8.60 -11.42
N LEU A 44 3.02 -8.85 -10.36
CA LEU A 44 3.16 -7.96 -9.21
C LEU A 44 4.18 -6.86 -9.54
N LEU A 45 3.73 -5.61 -9.52
CA LEU A 45 4.54 -4.43 -9.81
C LEU A 45 5.16 -3.84 -8.54
N ASP A 46 4.40 -3.81 -7.44
CA ASP A 46 4.85 -3.27 -6.17
C ASP A 46 4.13 -3.90 -4.98
N SER A 47 4.76 -3.87 -3.82
CA SER A 47 4.24 -4.45 -2.59
C SER A 47 4.78 -3.69 -1.38
N PHE A 48 3.88 -3.05 -0.64
CA PHE A 48 4.23 -2.20 0.50
C PHE A 48 3.18 -2.30 1.61
N THR A 49 3.46 -1.64 2.74
CA THR A 49 2.57 -1.64 3.91
C THR A 49 2.14 -0.23 4.25
N ALA A 50 0.93 -0.09 4.79
CA ALA A 50 0.43 1.13 5.39
C ALA A 50 0.11 0.86 6.86
N ALA A 51 0.78 1.56 7.78
CA ALA A 51 0.63 1.39 9.21
C ALA A 51 -0.21 2.51 9.83
N VAL A 52 -1.08 2.14 10.77
CA VAL A 52 -1.91 3.07 11.53
C VAL A 52 -1.05 3.96 12.42
N GLY A 53 -1.29 5.27 12.35
CA GLY A 53 -0.50 6.29 13.04
C GLY A 53 0.77 6.70 12.30
N PHE A 54 1.01 6.16 11.10
CA PHE A 54 2.12 6.52 10.21
C PHE A 54 1.60 6.96 8.85
N GLU A 55 1.39 6.02 7.93
CA GLU A 55 0.89 6.33 6.58
C GLU A 55 -0.62 6.54 6.55
N ILE A 56 -1.36 5.86 7.44
CA ILE A 56 -2.82 5.96 7.56
C ILE A 56 -3.24 6.37 8.97
N LEU A 57 -4.34 7.10 9.09
CA LEU A 57 -4.80 7.62 10.39
C LEU A 57 -5.65 6.60 11.15
N LYS A 58 -6.49 5.85 10.44
CA LYS A 58 -7.40 4.85 11.01
C LYS A 58 -7.15 3.48 10.38
N ASN A 59 -7.48 2.43 11.13
CA ASN A 59 -7.47 1.07 10.62
C ASN A 59 -8.72 0.79 9.78
N ASP A 60 -8.90 1.56 8.71
CA ASP A 60 -10.04 1.48 7.81
C ASP A 60 -9.58 1.25 6.37
N ILE A 61 -10.38 0.52 5.59
CA ILE A 61 -10.06 0.23 4.20
C ILE A 61 -10.03 1.50 3.34
N SER A 62 -10.85 2.50 3.67
CA SER A 62 -10.90 3.78 2.95
C SER A 62 -9.59 4.56 3.07
N ASP A 63 -9.02 4.66 4.27
CA ASP A 63 -7.71 5.30 4.47
C ASP A 63 -6.61 4.56 3.68
N ALA A 64 -6.65 3.23 3.67
CA ALA A 64 -5.70 2.42 2.91
C ALA A 64 -5.88 2.57 1.38
N GLU A 65 -7.11 2.70 0.90
CA GLU A 65 -7.42 2.96 -0.51
C GLU A 65 -6.92 4.33 -0.95
N GLU A 66 -7.14 5.39 -0.15
CA GLU A 66 -6.62 6.73 -0.43
C GLU A 66 -5.09 6.73 -0.51
N PHE A 67 -4.43 6.15 0.50
CA PHE A 67 -2.97 6.02 0.48
C PHE A 67 -2.45 5.23 -0.73
N ALA A 68 -3.11 4.13 -1.10
CA ALA A 68 -2.72 3.35 -2.28
C ALA A 68 -2.85 4.16 -3.58
N ARG A 69 -3.87 5.02 -3.71
CA ARG A 69 -4.04 5.91 -4.87
C ARG A 69 -2.94 6.94 -4.94
N ASP A 70 -2.61 7.59 -3.82
CA ASP A 70 -1.53 8.57 -3.75
C ASP A 70 -0.18 7.96 -4.21
N VAL A 71 0.12 6.73 -3.78
CA VAL A 71 1.34 6.02 -4.23
C VAL A 71 1.30 5.73 -5.72
N VAL A 72 0.17 5.24 -6.24
CA VAL A 72 0.02 4.96 -7.68
C VAL A 72 0.18 6.24 -8.51
N GLU A 73 -0.37 7.37 -8.08
CA GLU A 73 -0.22 8.64 -8.80
C GLU A 73 1.24 9.10 -8.90
N VAL A 74 2.05 8.83 -7.89
CA VAL A 74 3.48 9.16 -7.88
C VAL A 74 4.29 8.18 -8.73
N GLU A 75 4.02 6.87 -8.60
CA GLU A 75 4.83 5.79 -9.18
C GLU A 75 4.31 5.27 -10.53
N GLU A 76 3.18 5.76 -11.05
CA GLU A 76 2.52 5.30 -12.28
C GLU A 76 3.51 5.14 -13.45
N LYS A 77 4.33 6.16 -13.70
CA LYS A 77 5.32 6.16 -14.79
C LYS A 77 6.38 5.07 -14.65
N LYS A 78 6.69 4.65 -13.42
CA LYS A 78 7.62 3.55 -13.15
C LYS A 78 6.92 2.22 -13.38
N TYR A 79 5.69 2.06 -12.89
CA TYR A 79 4.91 0.84 -13.09
C TYR A 79 4.63 0.55 -14.57
N LEU A 80 4.29 1.58 -15.36
CA LEU A 80 4.09 1.44 -16.81
C LEU A 80 5.36 1.03 -17.58
N LYS A 81 6.56 1.24 -17.02
CA LYS A 81 7.82 0.79 -17.62
C LYS A 81 8.20 -0.65 -17.22
N MET A 82 7.55 -1.18 -16.20
CA MET A 82 7.76 -2.54 -15.69
C MET A 82 6.81 -3.56 -16.32
N MET A 83 5.73 -3.08 -16.94
CA MET A 83 4.89 -3.87 -17.87
C MET A 83 5.59 -4.01 -19.22
#